data_AF-A0A848I4V7-F1
#
_entry.id   AF-A0A848I4V7-F1
#
_cell.length_a   1.000
_cell.length_b   1.000
_cell.length_c   1.000
_cell.angle_alpha   90.00
_cell.angle_beta   90.00
_cell.angle_gamma   90.00
#
_symmetry.space_group_name_H-M   'P 1'
#
loop_
_entity.id
_entity.type
_entity.pdbx_description
1 polymer ?
#
loop_
_entity_poly.entity_id
_entity_poly.type
_entity_poly.pdbx_seq_one_letter_code
_entity_poly.pdbx_strand_id
1 'polypeptide(L)'
;MISSQGDAFDDKASILAEIKSISGRRIEERRRRHRITQEQLAADVGISVRWLREIEAGNPSSRFDHHLACADALGLSSAHFRIPMMFLEHKMHFPRQFLLEDLHEIERLFIEYISNLNLRAFLKPSGGGSGPSGSGASG
;
A
#
# COMPACT_ATOMS: atom_id res chain seq x y z
N MET A 1 5.76 -23.35 -24.92
CA MET A 1 4.86 -22.71 -23.93
C MET A 1 5.68 -21.80 -23.01
N ILE A 2 5.96 -20.56 -23.41
CA ILE A 2 6.82 -19.62 -22.66
C ILE A 2 6.22 -18.19 -22.52
N SER A 3 5.00 -17.94 -22.99
CA SER A 3 4.46 -16.56 -23.07
C SER A 3 3.79 -16.02 -21.80
N SER A 4 3.55 -16.82 -20.75
CA SER A 4 2.76 -16.37 -19.60
C SER A 4 3.49 -15.42 -18.63
N GLN A 5 4.82 -15.39 -18.66
CA GLN A 5 5.58 -14.49 -17.79
C GLN A 5 5.62 -13.05 -18.33
N GLY A 6 5.71 -12.87 -19.65
CA GLY A 6 5.70 -11.54 -20.28
C GLY A 6 4.40 -10.79 -20.02
N ASP A 7 3.26 -11.45 -20.26
CA ASP A 7 1.93 -10.86 -20.08
C ASP A 7 1.68 -10.40 -18.63
N ALA A 8 2.13 -11.20 -17.64
CA ALA A 8 1.95 -10.87 -16.23
C ALA A 8 2.82 -9.68 -15.75
N PHE A 9 4.03 -9.52 -16.30
CA PHE A 9 4.89 -8.36 -16.01
C PHE A 9 4.34 -7.09 -16.65
N ASP A 10 3.83 -7.18 -17.88
CA ASP A 10 3.20 -6.07 -18.59
C ASP A 10 1.91 -5.61 -17.91
N ASP A 11 1.09 -6.55 -17.42
CA ASP A 11 -0.10 -6.25 -16.61
C ASP A 11 0.25 -5.55 -15.30
N LYS A 12 1.29 -6.03 -14.60
CA LYS A 12 1.76 -5.39 -13.36
C LYS A 12 2.27 -3.98 -13.62
N ALA A 13 3.04 -3.76 -14.69
CA ALA A 13 3.52 -2.44 -15.07
C ALA A 13 2.36 -1.50 -15.46
N SER A 14 1.37 -2.00 -16.18
CA SER A 14 0.14 -1.28 -16.54
C SER A 14 -0.63 -0.84 -15.30
N ILE A 15 -0.87 -1.76 -14.35
CA ILE A 15 -1.59 -1.47 -13.11
C ILE A 15 -0.83 -0.47 -12.26
N LEU A 16 0.50 -0.61 -12.12
CA LEU A 16 1.33 0.34 -11.38
C LEU A 16 1.28 1.75 -11.98
N ALA A 17 1.33 1.87 -13.31
CA ALA A 17 1.20 3.15 -13.99
C ALA A 17 -0.18 3.80 -13.73
N GLU A 18 -1.25 3.00 -13.77
CA GLU A 18 -2.62 3.45 -13.50
C GLU A 18 -2.77 3.94 -12.05
N ILE A 19 -2.26 3.18 -11.08
CA ILE A 19 -2.26 3.56 -9.65
C ILE A 19 -1.52 4.88 -9.45
N LYS A 20 -0.33 5.05 -10.05
CA LYS A 20 0.45 6.30 -9.94
C LYS A 20 -0.30 7.48 -10.56
N SER A 21 -0.95 7.29 -11.71
CA SER A 21 -1.75 8.33 -12.35
C SER A 21 -2.91 8.79 -11.45
N ILE A 22 -3.66 7.84 -10.88
CA ILE A 22 -4.79 8.13 -9.99
C ILE A 22 -4.31 8.79 -8.70
N SER A 23 -3.20 8.32 -8.13
CA SER A 23 -2.58 8.92 -6.96
C SER A 23 -2.17 10.37 -7.21
N GLY A 24 -1.48 10.64 -8.32
CA GLY A 24 -1.07 11.98 -8.74
C GLY A 24 -2.24 12.95 -8.79
N ARG A 25 -3.35 12.53 -9.43
CA ARG A 25 -4.58 13.32 -9.50
C ARG A 25 -5.17 13.59 -8.11
N ARG A 26 -5.24 12.57 -7.24
CA ARG A 26 -5.79 12.73 -5.87
C ARG A 26 -4.95 13.69 -5.03
N ILE A 27 -3.62 13.62 -5.15
CA ILE A 27 -2.68 14.54 -4.51
C ILE A 27 -2.97 15.97 -4.99
N GLU A 28 -3.02 16.19 -6.30
CA GLU A 28 -3.32 17.51 -6.87
C GLU A 28 -4.67 18.06 -6.38
N GLU A 29 -5.73 17.26 -6.46
CA GLU A 29 -7.08 17.65 -6.05
C GLU A 29 -7.14 18.00 -4.56
N ARG A 30 -6.50 17.22 -3.69
CA ARG A 30 -6.49 17.47 -2.25
C ARG A 30 -5.64 18.69 -1.92
N ARG A 31 -4.48 18.85 -2.55
CA ARG A 31 -3.63 20.04 -2.43
C ARG A 31 -4.41 21.31 -2.80
N ARG A 32 -5.10 21.30 -3.95
CA ARG A 32 -5.95 22.41 -4.41
C ARG A 32 -7.10 22.68 -3.43
N ARG A 33 -7.73 21.65 -2.88
CA ARG A 33 -8.78 21.80 -1.83
C ARG A 33 -8.24 22.46 -0.56
N HIS A 34 -7.00 22.15 -0.16
CA HIS A 34 -6.32 22.81 0.96
C HIS A 34 -5.75 24.19 0.61
N ARG A 35 -5.85 24.62 -0.65
CA ARG A 35 -5.36 25.91 -1.16
C ARG A 35 -3.86 26.14 -0.93
N ILE A 36 -3.06 25.07 -0.95
CA ILE A 36 -1.60 25.15 -0.86
C ILE A 36 -0.96 25.00 -2.26
N THR A 37 0.18 25.63 -2.47
CA THR A 37 0.90 25.58 -3.76
C THR A 37 1.76 24.32 -3.88
N GLN A 38 2.26 24.04 -5.09
CA GLN A 38 3.22 22.95 -5.28
C GLN A 38 4.51 23.20 -4.49
N GLU A 39 4.96 24.46 -4.41
CA GLU A 39 6.13 24.87 -3.63
C GLU A 39 5.96 24.54 -2.15
N GLN A 40 4.79 24.83 -1.59
CA GLN A 40 4.49 24.57 -0.18
C GLN A 40 4.45 23.08 0.14
N LEU A 41 3.73 22.29 -0.65
CA LEU A 41 3.68 20.84 -0.44
C LEU A 41 5.04 20.18 -0.68
N ALA A 42 5.78 20.60 -1.71
CA ALA A 42 7.11 20.07 -1.99
C ALA A 42 8.09 20.37 -0.85
N ALA A 43 8.02 21.57 -0.26
CA ALA A 43 8.82 21.94 0.90
C ALA A 43 8.46 21.11 2.15
N ASP A 44 7.17 20.90 2.41
CA ASP A 44 6.67 20.09 3.54
C ASP A 44 7.10 18.62 3.44
N VAL A 45 7.01 18.04 2.24
CA VAL A 45 7.40 16.66 1.96
C VAL A 45 8.93 16.48 1.84
N GLY A 46 9.67 17.56 1.59
CA GLY A 46 11.12 17.52 1.37
C GLY A 46 11.54 17.06 -0.03
N ILE A 47 10.72 17.34 -1.06
CA ILE A 47 11.02 17.05 -2.47
C ILE A 47 11.12 18.32 -3.31
N SER A 48 11.65 18.21 -4.54
CA SER A 48 11.63 19.35 -5.46
C SER A 48 10.24 19.56 -6.07
N VAL A 49 9.91 20.81 -6.39
CA VAL A 49 8.66 21.18 -7.09
C VAL A 49 8.54 20.46 -8.44
N ARG A 50 9.67 20.23 -9.12
CA ARG A 50 9.71 19.43 -10.35
C ARG A 50 9.18 18.01 -10.10
N TRP A 51 9.65 17.34 -9.05
CA TRP A 51 9.19 15.99 -8.72
C TRP A 51 7.72 15.96 -8.36
N LEU A 52 7.24 16.94 -7.57
CA LEU A 52 5.81 17.04 -7.27
C LEU A 52 4.98 17.24 -8.55
N ARG A 53 5.45 18.05 -9.50
CA ARG A 53 4.76 18.22 -10.78
C ARG A 53 4.70 16.94 -11.60
N GLU A 54 5.78 16.16 -11.64
CA GLU A 54 5.79 14.86 -12.31
C GLU A 54 4.82 13.87 -11.65
N ILE A 55 4.71 13.90 -10.32
CA ILE A 55 3.75 13.11 -9.53
C ILE A 55 2.32 13.52 -9.88
N GLU A 56 1.98 14.81 -9.79
CA GLU A 56 0.63 15.30 -10.08
C GLU A 56 0.22 15.08 -11.55
N ALA A 57 1.18 15.11 -12.47
CA ALA A 57 0.97 14.76 -13.88
C ALA A 57 0.78 13.24 -14.13
N GLY A 58 0.97 12.40 -13.11
CA GLY A 58 0.80 10.95 -13.23
C GLY A 58 1.95 10.25 -13.96
N ASN A 59 3.17 10.79 -13.90
CA ASN A 59 4.34 10.19 -14.55
C ASN A 59 4.56 8.75 -14.02
N PRO A 60 4.52 7.70 -14.86
CA PRO A 60 4.70 6.32 -14.41
C PRO A 60 6.10 6.05 -13.84
N SER A 61 7.10 6.85 -14.20
CA SER A 61 8.47 6.76 -13.69
C SER A 61 8.68 7.50 -12.36
N SER A 62 7.69 8.25 -11.89
CA SER A 62 7.75 8.90 -10.57
C SER A 62 7.89 7.86 -9.45
N ARG A 63 8.59 8.24 -8.38
CA ARG A 63 8.91 7.30 -7.31
C ARG A 63 7.71 7.08 -6.38
N PHE A 64 7.48 5.82 -6.04
CA PHE A 64 6.35 5.41 -5.21
C PHE A 64 6.40 5.99 -3.79
N ASP A 65 7.59 6.05 -3.19
CA ASP A 65 7.81 6.64 -1.85
C ASP A 65 7.38 8.11 -1.79
N HIS A 66 7.64 8.89 -2.83
CA HIS A 66 7.20 10.28 -2.89
C HIS A 66 5.68 10.43 -2.98
N HIS A 67 4.99 9.53 -3.69
CA HIS A 67 3.53 9.52 -3.70
C HIS A 67 2.96 9.26 -2.30
N LEU A 68 3.54 8.31 -1.55
CA LEU A 68 3.12 8.02 -0.19
C LEU A 68 3.35 9.22 0.74
N ALA A 69 4.50 9.88 0.64
CA ALA A 69 4.82 11.03 1.46
C ALA A 69 3.89 12.23 1.17
N CYS A 70 3.60 12.50 -0.12
CA CYS A 70 2.63 13.54 -0.49
C CYS A 70 1.20 13.20 -0.02
N ALA A 71 0.81 11.94 -0.11
CA ALA A 71 -0.50 11.50 0.36
C ALA A 71 -0.63 11.68 1.88
N ASP A 72 0.38 11.27 2.64
CA ASP A 72 0.43 11.40 4.11
C ASP A 72 0.35 12.87 4.54
N ALA A 73 1.17 13.75 3.95
CA ALA A 73 1.15 15.19 4.21
C ALA A 73 -0.22 15.85 3.94
N LEU A 74 -1.01 15.28 3.03
CA LEU A 74 -2.35 15.76 2.66
C LEU A 74 -3.49 15.01 3.36
N GLY A 75 -3.19 14.11 4.31
CA GLY A 75 -4.17 13.27 4.98
C GLY A 75 -4.99 12.40 4.02
N LEU A 76 -4.35 11.93 2.94
CA LEU A 76 -4.93 10.99 1.99
C LEU A 76 -4.61 9.56 2.44
N SER A 77 -5.58 8.66 2.32
CA SER A 77 -5.32 7.24 2.50
C SER A 77 -4.33 6.74 1.44
N SER A 78 -3.33 5.97 1.87
CA SER A 78 -2.44 5.22 0.98
C SER A 78 -3.01 3.86 0.58
N ALA A 79 -4.27 3.56 0.93
CA ALA A 79 -4.96 2.33 0.53
C ALA A 79 -4.99 2.12 -1.00
N HIS A 80 -5.06 3.21 -1.78
CA HIS A 80 -4.99 3.18 -3.26
C HIS A 80 -3.69 2.61 -3.79
N PHE A 81 -2.63 2.54 -2.98
CA PHE A 81 -1.41 1.81 -3.30
C PHE A 81 -1.36 0.46 -2.60
N ARG A 82 -1.65 0.43 -1.30
CA ARG A 82 -1.47 -0.76 -0.47
C ARG A 82 -2.32 -1.94 -0.94
N ILE A 83 -3.61 -1.70 -1.22
CA ILE A 83 -4.53 -2.78 -1.59
C ILE A 83 -4.15 -3.37 -2.96
N PRO A 84 -3.96 -2.58 -4.05
CA PRO A 84 -3.51 -3.16 -5.30
C PRO A 84 -2.17 -3.90 -5.19
N MET A 85 -1.22 -3.36 -4.42
CA MET A 85 0.07 -4.02 -4.23
C MET A 85 -0.07 -5.38 -3.55
N MET A 86 -0.92 -5.50 -2.53
CA MET A 86 -1.21 -6.79 -1.91
C MET A 86 -1.76 -7.80 -2.92
N PHE A 87 -2.70 -7.41 -3.79
CA PHE A 87 -3.21 -8.31 -4.83
C PHE A 87 -2.10 -8.74 -5.80
N LEU A 88 -1.29 -7.78 -6.27
CA LEU A 88 -0.19 -8.05 -7.21
C LEU A 88 0.90 -8.94 -6.60
N GLU A 89 1.26 -8.76 -5.34
CA GLU A 89 2.25 -9.58 -4.62
C GLU A 89 1.79 -11.03 -4.48
N HIS A 90 0.50 -11.24 -4.29
CA HIS A 90 -0.10 -12.57 -4.18
C HIS A 90 -0.53 -13.17 -5.54
N LYS A 91 -0.14 -12.55 -6.66
CA LYS A 91 -0.52 -12.95 -8.03
C LYS A 91 -2.04 -13.04 -8.22
N MET A 92 -2.80 -12.22 -7.48
CA MET A 92 -4.24 -12.09 -7.62
C MET A 92 -4.57 -10.95 -8.57
N HIS A 93 -5.65 -11.11 -9.34
CA HIS A 93 -6.15 -10.04 -10.19
C HIS A 93 -6.74 -8.92 -9.33
N PHE A 94 -6.15 -7.73 -9.41
CA PHE A 94 -6.70 -6.56 -8.72
C PHE A 94 -7.87 -5.96 -9.52
N PRO A 95 -9.08 -5.86 -8.96
CA PRO A 95 -10.22 -5.30 -9.69
C PRO A 95 -10.07 -3.77 -9.84
N ARG A 96 -9.68 -3.32 -11.04
CA ARG A 96 -9.30 -1.92 -11.34
C ARG A 96 -10.38 -0.90 -10.97
N GLN A 97 -11.66 -1.27 -10.96
CA GLN A 97 -12.75 -0.40 -10.51
C GLN A 97 -12.53 0.17 -9.10
N PHE A 98 -11.84 -0.55 -8.22
CA PHE A 98 -11.54 -0.08 -6.86
C PHE A 98 -10.57 1.11 -6.82
N LEU A 99 -9.82 1.40 -7.89
CA LEU A 99 -8.95 2.59 -7.92
C LEU A 99 -9.75 3.90 -7.94
N LEU A 100 -10.99 3.85 -8.44
CA LEU A 100 -11.88 4.99 -8.57
C LEU A 100 -12.67 5.27 -7.29
N GLU A 101 -12.82 4.26 -6.42
CA GLU A 101 -13.61 4.33 -5.19
C GLU A 101 -12.90 5.09 -4.05
N ASP A 102 -13.67 5.57 -3.08
CA ASP A 102 -13.11 5.97 -1.79
C ASP A 102 -12.80 4.72 -0.96
N LEU A 103 -11.51 4.45 -0.76
CA LEU A 103 -11.03 3.25 -0.08
C LEU A 103 -10.98 3.41 1.45
N HIS A 104 -11.41 4.54 2.02
CA HIS A 104 -11.44 4.73 3.47
C HIS A 104 -12.26 3.66 4.19
N GLU A 105 -13.40 3.25 3.62
CA GLU A 105 -14.22 2.20 4.21
C GLU A 105 -13.53 0.84 4.15
N ILE A 106 -12.84 0.53 3.06
CA ILE A 106 -12.08 -0.71 2.93
C ILE A 106 -10.89 -0.70 3.89
N GLU A 107 -10.20 0.42 4.05
CA GLU A 107 -9.12 0.59 5.02
C GLU A 107 -9.63 0.37 6.46
N ARG A 108 -10.80 0.92 6.81
CA ARG A 108 -11.45 0.68 8.11
C ARG A 108 -11.76 -0.79 8.33
N LEU A 109 -12.41 -1.45 7.36
CA LEU A 109 -12.74 -2.88 7.43
C LEU A 109 -11.48 -3.75 7.52
N PHE A 110 -10.40 -3.37 6.83
CA PHE A 110 -9.13 -4.08 6.87
C PHE A 110 -8.47 -3.98 8.24
N ILE A 111 -8.43 -2.77 8.82
CA ILE A 111 -7.94 -2.54 10.18
C ILE A 111 -8.78 -3.32 11.20
N GLU A 112 -10.11 -3.28 11.09
CA GLU A 112 -11.02 -4.02 11.96
C GLU A 112 -10.78 -5.53 11.88
N TYR A 113 -10.69 -6.07 10.66
CA TYR A 113 -10.42 -7.49 10.44
C TYR A 113 -9.09 -7.93 11.07
N ILE A 114 -7.99 -7.20 10.82
CA ILE A 114 -6.67 -7.50 11.41
C ILE A 114 -6.71 -7.38 12.94
N SER A 115 -7.37 -6.33 13.47
CA SER A 115 -7.51 -6.14 14.91
C SER A 115 -8.26 -7.31 15.56
N ASN A 116 -9.29 -7.82 14.89
CA ASN A 116 -10.05 -9.00 15.33
C ASN A 116 -9.25 -10.31 15.21
N LEU A 117 -8.30 -10.41 14.27
CA LEU A 117 -7.37 -11.55 14.18
C LEU A 117 -6.36 -11.57 15.33
N ASN A 118 -5.89 -10.40 15.77
CA ASN A 118 -4.86 -10.29 16.81
C ASN A 118 -5.32 -10.89 18.15
N LEU A 119 -6.59 -10.79 18.55
CA LEU A 119 -7.05 -11.43 19.79
C LEU A 119 -6.97 -12.97 19.76
N ARG A 120 -7.03 -13.63 18.59
CA ARG A 120 -6.89 -15.09 18.51
C ARG A 120 -5.44 -15.55 18.35
N ALA A 121 -4.58 -14.73 17.72
CA ALA A 121 -3.17 -15.05 17.52
C ALA A 121 -2.33 -14.84 18.80
N PHE A 122 -2.65 -13.84 19.63
CA PHE A 122 -1.99 -13.59 20.92
C PHE A 122 -2.43 -14.55 22.05
N LEU A 123 -3.51 -15.32 21.88
CA LEU A 123 -4.01 -16.31 22.85
C LEU A 123 -3.56 -17.75 22.58
N LYS A 124 -2.75 -18.01 21.54
CA LYS A 124 -1.97 -19.24 21.53
C LYS A 124 -0.88 -19.11 22.58
N PRO A 125 -0.82 -19.94 23.63
CA PRO A 125 0.35 -19.99 24.47
C PRO A 125 1.55 -20.29 23.57
N SER A 126 2.65 -19.57 23.76
CA SER A 126 3.97 -19.93 23.23
C SER A 126 4.40 -21.26 23.85
N GLY A 127 3.84 -22.36 23.37
CA GLY A 127 4.23 -23.72 23.74
C GLY A 127 5.46 -24.11 22.94
N GLY A 128 6.63 -23.58 23.33
CA GLY A 128 7.91 -23.97 22.77
C GLY A 128 8.97 -24.15 23.86
N GLY A 129 9.32 -25.41 24.15
CA GLY A 129 10.71 -25.78 24.45
C GLY A 129 11.09 -26.22 25.87
N SER A 130 10.91 -27.53 26.14
CA SER A 130 11.93 -28.49 26.63
C SER A 130 12.78 -28.26 27.90
N GLY A 131 12.59 -29.15 28.90
CA GLY A 131 13.63 -29.83 29.71
C GLY A 131 13.81 -29.36 31.18
N PRO A 132 14.17 -30.22 32.17
CA PRO A 132 15.02 -31.41 32.02
C PRO A 132 14.55 -32.73 32.70
N SER A 133 15.27 -33.78 32.31
CA SER A 133 15.47 -35.16 32.79
C SER A 133 15.20 -35.60 34.25
N GLY A 134 14.83 -36.89 34.37
CA GLY A 134 14.96 -37.78 35.55
C GLY A 134 13.58 -38.26 36.03
N SER A 135 13.24 -39.54 36.21
CA SER A 135 13.93 -40.81 36.50
C SER A 135 12.89 -41.93 36.22
N GLY A 136 13.18 -42.99 35.47
CA GLY A 136 13.75 -44.23 36.01
C GLY A 136 12.73 -45.05 36.83
N ALA A 137 12.19 -46.13 36.27
CA ALA A 137 12.15 -47.47 36.88
C ALA A 137 11.21 -48.42 36.10
N SER A 138 11.85 -49.42 35.49
CA SER A 138 11.34 -50.74 35.14
C SER A 138 10.74 -51.47 36.36
N GLY A 139 9.66 -52.21 36.13
CA GLY A 139 9.05 -53.14 37.09
C GLY A 139 7.73 -53.68 36.56
#